data_AF-A0A1Q3H4B4-F1
#
_entry.id   AF-A0A1Q3H4B4-F1
#
_cell.length_a   1.000
_cell.length_b   1.000
_cell.length_c   1.000
_cell.angle_alpha   90.00
_cell.angle_beta   90.00
_cell.angle_gamma   90.00
#
_symmetry.space_group_name_H-M   'P 1'
#
loop_
_entity.id
_entity.type
_entity.pdbx_description
1 polymer ?
#
loop_
_entity_poly.entity_id
_entity_poly.type
_entity_poly.pdbx_seq_one_letter_code
_entity_poly.pdbx_strand_id
1 'polypeptide(L)'
;MVLNKRSLSIYLALGLVILLVFGYWWEWRHWVVLAYDQKAPAWFQSLVQTIYPRFGVEKQRFPLAFFLKKADQVVLRFALVSIAIGIFFLLLQSRASFKQKIHHFWDSSTSTINIGWQLRGFAGLMLLFTWDWYFYLKNLEQARVFYAPILPYRLLHLPFPSAYWLLIFCILFWLANLAIIARVKVFWSSLVSVFFFLLLQGFMYCFHKVDHTYATLTYAALLIPVLAWYYQKSVQKKQNHMVSWPWRLIQVMIALVYLQAAVEKLLIGGIEWLQPQNFRAYLYMHPTTLGNWLSQSDFWCVALPLVALVFQLGFISIIFYPRFKWIFLVVGITFHLNTYLLLGIGWYYSPWMLVYFFLIDWRPKNQQNV
;
A
#
# COMPACT_ATOMS: atom_id res chain seq x y z
N MET A 1 -26.86 15.63 30.51
CA MET A 1 -26.53 15.71 29.07
C MET A 1 -26.40 14.28 28.54
N VAL A 2 -27.40 13.77 27.82
CA VAL A 2 -27.39 12.37 27.35
C VAL A 2 -26.50 12.29 26.12
N LEU A 3 -25.35 11.62 26.23
CA LEU A 3 -24.48 11.34 25.09
C LEU A 3 -25.26 10.53 24.04
N ASN A 4 -25.24 10.97 22.79
CA ASN A 4 -25.76 10.18 21.67
C ASN A 4 -25.05 8.81 21.66
N LYS A 5 -25.81 7.71 21.52
CA LYS A 5 -25.28 6.32 21.47
C LYS A 5 -24.06 6.19 20.56
N ARG A 6 -24.05 6.88 19.40
CA ARG A 6 -22.93 6.86 18.45
C ARG A 6 -21.67 7.54 18.97
N SER A 7 -21.80 8.56 19.79
CA SER A 7 -20.66 9.24 20.42
C SER A 7 -20.10 8.37 21.55
N LEU A 8 -20.97 7.71 22.32
CA LEU A 8 -20.57 6.76 23.36
C LEU A 8 -19.68 5.63 22.80
N SER A 9 -20.04 5.05 21.65
CA SER A 9 -19.22 4.00 21.02
C SER A 9 -17.82 4.48 20.63
N ILE A 10 -17.68 5.72 20.15
CA ILE A 10 -16.36 6.30 19.81
C ILE A 10 -15.53 6.47 21.08
N TYR A 11 -16.12 7.01 22.15
CA TYR A 11 -15.42 7.19 23.42
C TYR A 11 -15.00 5.86 24.05
N LEU A 12 -15.85 4.84 23.98
CA LEU A 12 -15.49 3.49 24.44
C LEU A 12 -14.34 2.90 23.63
N ALA A 13 -14.34 3.06 22.30
CA ALA A 13 -13.25 2.61 21.45
C ALA A 13 -11.93 3.34 21.77
N LEU A 14 -11.97 4.66 21.95
CA LEU A 14 -10.81 5.44 22.37
C LEU A 14 -10.33 5.05 23.78
N GLY A 15 -11.25 4.80 24.71
CA GLY A 15 -10.94 4.29 26.04
C GLY A 15 -10.21 2.94 25.98
N LEU A 16 -10.68 2.01 25.14
CA LEU A 16 -10.01 0.72 24.93
C LEU A 16 -8.59 0.90 24.36
N VAL A 17 -8.41 1.81 23.40
CA VAL A 17 -7.09 2.13 22.85
C VAL A 17 -6.15 2.67 23.93
N ILE A 18 -6.64 3.58 24.78
CA ILE A 18 -5.86 4.12 25.91
C ILE A 18 -5.47 3.00 26.88
N LEU A 19 -6.41 2.11 27.22
CA LEU A 19 -6.14 0.96 28.08
C LEU A 19 -5.10 0.01 27.47
N LEU A 20 -5.15 -0.25 26.16
CA LEU A 20 -4.16 -1.08 25.47
C LEU A 20 -2.77 -0.44 25.47
N VAL A 21 -2.69 0.87 25.20
CA VAL A 21 -1.42 1.60 25.25
C VAL A 21 -0.86 1.62 26.67
N PHE A 22 -1.71 1.86 27.67
CA PHE A 22 -1.29 1.84 29.07
C PHE A 22 -0.86 0.44 29.51
N GLY A 23 -1.61 -0.59 29.14
CA GLY A 23 -1.28 -1.99 29.41
C GLY A 23 0.06 -2.42 28.80
N TYR A 24 0.39 -1.87 27.63
CA TYR A 24 1.72 -2.06 27.04
C TYR A 24 2.83 -1.49 27.94
N TRP A 25 2.71 -0.23 28.34
CA TRP A 25 3.72 0.44 29.16
C TRP A 25 3.80 -0.12 30.58
N TRP A 26 2.67 -0.62 31.11
CA TRP A 26 2.58 -1.21 32.44
C TRP A 26 3.22 -2.60 32.50
N GLU A 27 2.87 -3.49 31.58
CA GLU A 27 3.24 -4.92 31.67
C GLU A 27 3.88 -5.47 30.39
N TRP A 28 3.28 -5.26 29.21
CA TRP A 28 3.74 -6.01 28.02
C TRP A 28 5.14 -5.62 27.55
N ARG A 29 5.55 -4.37 27.80
CA ARG A 29 6.93 -3.93 27.55
C ARG A 29 7.93 -4.72 28.41
N HIS A 30 7.56 -5.08 29.65
CA HIS A 30 8.38 -5.95 30.50
C HIS A 30 8.43 -7.38 29.94
N TRP A 31 7.34 -7.90 29.38
CA TRP A 31 7.37 -9.21 28.72
C TRP A 31 8.31 -9.27 27.51
N VAL A 32 8.53 -8.17 26.80
CA VAL A 32 9.57 -8.10 25.74
C VAL A 32 10.97 -8.32 26.34
N VAL A 33 11.26 -7.75 27.51
CA VAL A 33 12.52 -7.97 28.24
C VAL A 33 12.65 -9.43 28.65
N LEU A 34 11.61 -9.99 29.28
CA LEU A 34 11.61 -11.40 29.67
C LEU A 34 11.76 -12.33 28.45
N ALA A 35 11.16 -11.98 27.31
CA ALA A 35 11.26 -12.79 26.10
C ALA A 35 12.69 -12.81 25.55
N TYR A 36 13.37 -11.66 25.55
CA TYR A 36 14.77 -11.52 25.17
C TYR A 36 15.67 -12.46 25.99
N ASP A 37 15.47 -12.45 27.31
CA ASP A 37 16.21 -13.26 28.29
C ASP A 37 15.74 -14.73 28.39
N GLN A 38 14.77 -15.14 27.57
CA GLN A 38 14.16 -16.49 27.62
C GLN A 38 13.41 -16.82 28.91
N LYS A 39 12.97 -15.80 29.65
CA LYS A 39 12.26 -15.89 30.93
C LYS A 39 10.76 -15.58 30.83
N ALA A 40 10.26 -15.19 29.65
CA ALA A 40 8.83 -14.91 29.47
C ALA A 40 7.98 -16.20 29.59
N PRO A 41 6.70 -16.08 29.97
CA PRO A 41 5.76 -17.21 29.96
C PRO A 41 5.75 -17.94 28.60
N ALA A 42 5.59 -19.26 28.63
CA ALA A 42 5.68 -20.11 27.44
C ALA A 42 4.71 -19.68 26.32
N TRP A 43 3.49 -19.25 26.68
CA TRP A 43 2.51 -18.76 25.72
C TRP A 43 2.98 -17.48 25.00
N PHE A 44 3.67 -16.57 25.70
CA PHE A 44 4.19 -15.34 25.10
C PHE A 44 5.41 -15.62 24.22
N GLN A 45 6.27 -16.55 24.63
CA GLN A 45 7.38 -17.01 23.79
C GLN A 45 6.87 -17.64 22.49
N SER A 46 5.85 -18.50 22.58
CA SER A 46 5.21 -19.11 21.41
C SER A 46 4.57 -18.05 20.49
N LEU A 47 3.94 -17.03 21.06
CA LEU A 47 3.39 -15.90 20.32
C LEU A 47 4.49 -15.13 19.57
N VAL A 48 5.59 -14.79 20.24
CA VAL A 48 6.72 -14.08 19.63
C VAL A 48 7.35 -14.92 18.51
N GLN A 49 7.54 -16.23 18.72
CA GLN A 49 8.07 -17.12 17.68
C GLN A 49 7.13 -17.25 16.48
N THR A 50 5.82 -17.21 16.71
CA THR A 50 4.82 -17.32 15.64
C THR A 50 4.74 -16.04 14.81
N ILE A 51 4.70 -14.88 15.47
CA ILE A 51 4.56 -13.56 14.81
C ILE A 51 5.91 -13.07 14.26
N TYR A 52 6.98 -13.30 15.01
CA TYR A 52 8.33 -12.85 14.69
C TYR A 52 9.38 -13.97 14.85
N PRO A 53 9.36 -15.00 13.97
CA PRO A 53 10.25 -16.16 14.07
C PRO A 53 11.74 -15.79 14.03
N ARG A 54 12.10 -14.61 13.50
CA ARG A 54 13.47 -14.09 13.46
C ARG A 54 13.99 -13.59 14.80
N PHE A 55 13.12 -13.40 15.80
CA PHE A 55 13.50 -12.89 17.13
C PHE A 55 14.67 -13.65 17.75
N GLY A 56 14.64 -14.99 17.68
CA GLY A 56 15.67 -15.84 18.28
C GLY A 56 17.06 -15.67 17.66
N VAL A 57 17.14 -15.39 16.37
CA VAL A 57 18.41 -15.17 15.65
C VAL A 57 18.86 -13.71 15.81
N GLU A 58 17.93 -12.77 15.69
CA GLU A 58 18.26 -11.34 15.71
C GLU A 58 18.68 -10.84 17.09
N LYS A 59 18.22 -11.46 18.18
CA LYS A 59 18.68 -11.09 19.52
C LYS A 59 20.17 -11.35 19.76
N GLN A 60 20.80 -12.17 18.92
CA GLN A 60 22.26 -12.34 18.93
C GLN A 60 22.99 -11.19 18.23
N ARG A 61 22.29 -10.42 17.38
CA ARG A 61 22.86 -9.34 16.57
C ARG A 61 22.56 -7.96 17.15
N PHE A 62 21.40 -7.80 17.79
CA PHE A 62 20.92 -6.52 18.27
C PHE A 62 20.71 -6.53 19.78
N PRO A 63 21.03 -5.42 20.47
CA PRO A 63 20.82 -5.32 21.91
C PRO A 63 19.32 -5.24 22.24
N LEU A 64 18.95 -5.54 23.49
CA LEU A 64 17.57 -5.41 24.00
C LEU A 64 16.92 -4.06 23.67
N ALA A 65 17.69 -2.96 23.75
CA ALA A 65 17.21 -1.61 23.44
C ALA A 65 16.65 -1.49 22.01
N PHE A 66 17.20 -2.25 21.04
CA PHE A 66 16.68 -2.30 19.68
C PHE A 66 15.25 -2.87 19.66
N PHE A 67 15.01 -4.00 20.34
CA PHE A 67 13.70 -4.66 20.37
C PHE A 67 12.66 -3.83 21.12
N LEU A 68 13.05 -3.23 22.24
CA LEU A 68 12.17 -2.29 22.97
C LEU A 68 11.79 -1.11 22.08
N LYS A 69 12.75 -0.50 21.38
CA LYS A 69 12.47 0.59 20.43
C LYS A 69 11.48 0.16 19.33
N LYS A 70 11.60 -1.07 18.81
CA LYS A 70 10.66 -1.61 17.80
C LYS A 70 9.27 -1.87 18.37
N ALA A 71 9.17 -2.45 19.56
CA ALA A 71 7.88 -2.66 20.24
C ALA A 71 7.21 -1.32 20.57
N ASP A 72 7.97 -0.36 21.11
CA ASP A 72 7.51 1.00 21.41
C ASP A 72 6.97 1.68 20.14
N GLN A 73 7.66 1.52 19.00
CA GLN A 73 7.21 2.02 17.70
C GLN A 73 5.89 1.40 17.23
N VAL A 74 5.69 0.10 17.40
CA VAL A 74 4.42 -0.57 17.02
C VAL A 74 3.25 0.00 17.82
N VAL A 75 3.41 0.14 19.14
CA VAL A 75 2.35 0.67 20.01
C VAL A 75 2.08 2.14 19.72
N LEU A 76 3.13 2.95 19.50
CA LEU A 76 2.98 4.34 19.11
C LEU A 76 2.19 4.48 17.79
N ARG A 77 2.52 3.67 16.77
CA ARG A 77 1.80 3.69 15.48
C ARG A 77 0.34 3.30 15.64
N PHE A 78 0.06 2.26 16.41
CA PHE A 78 -1.31 1.83 16.71
C PHE A 78 -2.09 2.95 17.40
N ALA A 79 -1.49 3.63 18.38
CA ALA A 79 -2.10 4.75 19.07
C ALA A 79 -2.37 5.92 18.12
N LEU A 80 -1.40 6.32 17.30
CA LEU A 80 -1.54 7.43 16.35
C LEU A 80 -2.65 7.18 15.33
N VAL A 81 -2.70 5.98 14.74
CA VAL A 81 -3.77 5.60 13.80
C VAL A 81 -5.13 5.62 14.48
N SER A 82 -5.22 5.07 15.69
CA SER A 82 -6.46 5.02 16.46
C SER A 82 -6.96 6.40 16.86
N ILE A 83 -6.06 7.30 17.28
CA ILE A 83 -6.37 8.70 17.59
C ILE A 83 -6.84 9.42 16.33
N ALA A 84 -6.15 9.25 15.19
CA ALA A 84 -6.55 9.87 13.93
C ALA A 84 -7.94 9.41 13.48
N ILE A 85 -8.26 8.12 13.60
CA ILE A 85 -9.59 7.57 13.34
C ILE A 85 -10.62 8.16 14.30
N GLY A 86 -10.31 8.24 15.60
CA GLY A 86 -11.18 8.84 16.60
C GLY A 86 -11.50 10.30 16.29
N ILE A 87 -10.47 11.11 16.00
CA ILE A 87 -10.62 12.51 15.59
C ILE A 87 -11.47 12.61 14.33
N PHE A 88 -11.23 11.77 13.32
CA PHE A 88 -12.01 11.76 12.09
C PHE A 88 -13.50 11.54 12.39
N PHE A 89 -13.86 10.54 13.20
CA PHE A 89 -15.25 10.27 13.54
C PHE A 89 -15.88 11.32 14.46
N LEU A 90 -15.10 11.90 15.39
CA LEU A 90 -15.55 13.03 16.21
C LEU A 90 -15.85 14.25 15.34
N LEU A 91 -14.99 14.58 14.37
CA LEU A 91 -15.24 15.65 13.40
C LEU A 91 -16.47 15.35 12.53
N LEU A 92 -16.63 14.10 12.09
CA LEU A 92 -17.78 13.65 11.31
C LEU A 92 -19.11 13.81 12.07
N GLN A 93 -19.11 13.62 13.39
CA GLN A 93 -20.29 13.81 14.23
C GLN A 93 -20.53 15.26 14.64
N SER A 94 -19.47 16.02 14.94
CA SER A 94 -19.57 17.36 15.54
C SER A 94 -19.61 18.51 14.52
N ARG A 95 -19.09 18.32 13.30
CA ARG A 95 -18.97 19.39 12.30
C ARG A 95 -19.81 19.07 11.06
N ALA A 96 -20.96 19.71 10.92
CA ALA A 96 -21.88 19.53 9.78
C ALA A 96 -21.19 19.77 8.42
N SER A 97 -20.33 20.80 8.32
CA SER A 97 -19.59 21.10 7.09
C SER A 97 -18.58 20.00 6.72
N PHE A 98 -17.89 19.42 7.71
CA PHE A 98 -16.99 18.29 7.49
C PHE A 98 -17.77 17.04 7.05
N LYS A 99 -18.87 16.75 7.74
CA LYS A 99 -19.79 15.66 7.36
C LYS A 99 -20.30 15.80 5.93
N GLN A 100 -20.76 16.99 5.54
CA GLN A 100 -21.22 17.26 4.18
C GLN A 100 -20.10 17.08 3.15
N LYS A 101 -18.87 17.55 3.44
CA LYS A 101 -17.70 17.34 2.56
C LYS A 101 -17.39 15.85 2.38
N ILE A 102 -17.38 15.06 3.46
CA ILE A 102 -17.14 13.62 3.40
C ILE A 102 -18.26 12.90 2.62
N HIS A 103 -19.53 13.22 2.88
CA HIS A 103 -20.64 12.67 2.11
C HIS A 103 -20.55 13.03 0.63
N HIS A 104 -20.30 14.29 0.30
CA HIS A 104 -20.08 14.70 -1.09
C HIS A 104 -18.92 13.91 -1.74
N PHE A 105 -17.82 13.73 -0.99
CA PHE A 105 -16.70 12.92 -1.41
C PHE A 105 -17.02 11.43 -1.51
N TRP A 106 -18.03 10.82 -0.89
CA TRP A 106 -18.33 9.40 -1.10
C TRP A 106 -19.51 9.18 -2.06
N ASP A 107 -20.52 10.05 -1.97
CA ASP A 107 -21.82 9.88 -2.63
C ASP A 107 -21.88 10.43 -4.06
N SER A 108 -20.88 11.20 -4.49
CA SER A 108 -20.87 11.69 -5.87
C SER A 108 -20.81 10.55 -6.90
N SER A 109 -21.38 10.81 -8.06
CA SER A 109 -21.32 9.93 -9.22
C SER A 109 -20.14 10.24 -10.14
N THR A 110 -19.68 9.21 -10.85
CA THR A 110 -18.71 9.30 -11.95
C THR A 110 -19.35 8.79 -13.24
N SER A 111 -18.83 9.23 -14.40
CA SER A 111 -19.29 8.70 -15.68
C SER A 111 -18.89 7.22 -15.85
N THR A 112 -19.74 6.45 -16.51
CA THR A 112 -19.43 5.04 -16.85
C THR A 112 -18.24 4.94 -17.81
N ILE A 113 -18.04 5.95 -18.66
CA ILE A 113 -16.88 6.02 -19.56
C ILE A 113 -15.57 6.15 -18.79
N ASN A 114 -15.50 7.01 -17.77
CA ASN A 114 -14.32 7.13 -16.92
C ASN A 114 -13.96 5.75 -16.33
N ILE A 115 -14.93 5.06 -15.74
CA ILE A 115 -14.69 3.72 -15.17
C ILE A 115 -14.32 2.68 -16.23
N GLY A 116 -14.92 2.74 -17.42
CA GLY A 116 -14.53 1.90 -18.55
C GLY A 116 -13.08 2.13 -19.01
N TRP A 117 -12.55 3.35 -18.86
CA TRP A 117 -11.11 3.62 -19.04
C TRP A 117 -10.28 3.09 -17.88
N GLN A 118 -10.73 3.30 -16.63
CA GLN A 118 -10.08 2.78 -15.42
C GLN A 118 -9.84 1.26 -15.48
N LEU A 119 -10.87 0.49 -15.87
CA LEU A 119 -10.79 -0.96 -15.98
C LEU A 119 -9.87 -1.43 -17.11
N ARG A 120 -9.89 -0.76 -18.27
CA ARG A 120 -9.01 -1.09 -19.39
C ARG A 120 -7.56 -0.72 -19.11
N GLY A 121 -7.33 0.43 -18.49
CA GLY A 121 -6.01 0.85 -18.03
C GLY A 121 -5.45 -0.15 -17.02
N PHE A 122 -6.23 -0.52 -15.99
CA PHE A 122 -5.83 -1.58 -15.06
C PHE A 122 -5.39 -2.86 -15.78
N ALA A 123 -6.21 -3.38 -16.69
CA ALA A 123 -5.89 -4.61 -17.41
C ALA A 123 -4.65 -4.46 -18.32
N GLY A 124 -4.47 -3.30 -18.94
CA GLY A 124 -3.25 -2.99 -19.70
C GLY A 124 -2.01 -2.94 -18.81
N LEU A 125 -2.09 -2.34 -17.62
CA LEU A 125 -1.01 -2.32 -16.64
C LEU A 125 -0.66 -3.73 -16.14
N MET A 126 -1.68 -4.54 -15.86
CA MET A 126 -1.51 -5.95 -15.50
C MET A 126 -0.69 -6.69 -16.57
N LEU A 127 -1.10 -6.60 -17.85
CA LEU A 127 -0.36 -7.24 -18.95
C LEU A 127 1.06 -6.71 -19.11
N LEU A 128 1.25 -5.39 -18.98
CA LEU A 128 2.54 -4.73 -19.16
C LEU A 128 3.55 -5.12 -18.09
N PHE A 129 3.15 -5.23 -16.82
CA PHE A 129 4.11 -5.46 -15.72
C PHE A 129 4.31 -6.92 -15.35
N THR A 130 3.39 -7.78 -15.75
CA THR A 130 3.50 -9.20 -15.43
C THR A 130 3.80 -10.05 -16.66
N TRP A 131 4.28 -9.42 -17.74
CA TRP A 131 4.63 -10.13 -18.98
C TRP A 131 5.76 -11.14 -18.77
N ASP A 132 6.68 -10.86 -17.85
CA ASP A 132 7.86 -11.67 -17.54
C ASP A 132 7.66 -12.61 -16.34
N TRP A 133 6.52 -12.53 -15.63
CA TRP A 133 6.27 -13.29 -14.40
C TRP A 133 6.37 -14.80 -14.59
N TYR A 134 5.96 -15.31 -15.76
CA TYR A 134 6.13 -16.73 -16.09
C TYR A 134 7.60 -17.13 -16.06
N PHE A 135 8.47 -16.39 -16.74
CA PHE A 135 9.90 -16.68 -16.78
C PHE A 135 10.54 -16.52 -15.40
N TYR A 136 10.13 -15.48 -14.66
CA TYR A 136 10.61 -15.24 -13.31
C TYR A 136 10.27 -16.39 -12.35
N LEU A 137 9.00 -16.80 -12.30
CA LEU A 137 8.53 -17.91 -11.47
C LEU A 137 9.11 -19.25 -11.92
N LYS A 138 9.22 -19.48 -13.23
CA LYS A 138 9.89 -20.68 -13.77
C LYS A 138 11.34 -20.76 -13.31
N ASN A 139 12.08 -19.66 -13.28
CA ASN A 139 13.46 -19.66 -12.77
C ASN A 139 13.52 -19.96 -11.26
N LEU A 140 12.53 -19.48 -10.48
CA LEU A 140 12.43 -19.82 -9.06
C LEU A 140 12.16 -21.30 -8.80
N GLU A 141 11.65 -22.05 -9.77
CA GLU A 141 11.53 -23.52 -9.68
C GLU A 141 12.88 -24.19 -9.40
N GLN A 142 13.98 -23.64 -9.94
CA GLN A 142 15.34 -24.13 -9.67
C GLN A 142 15.75 -23.92 -8.21
N ALA A 143 15.15 -22.93 -7.55
CA ALA A 143 15.39 -22.59 -6.15
C ALA A 143 14.32 -23.17 -5.21
N ARG A 144 13.53 -24.17 -5.64
CA ARG A 144 12.38 -24.71 -4.90
C ARG A 144 12.68 -25.13 -3.46
N VAL A 145 13.92 -25.52 -3.15
CA VAL A 145 14.36 -25.83 -1.77
C VAL A 145 14.18 -24.66 -0.80
N PHE A 146 14.16 -23.42 -1.31
CA PHE A 146 13.94 -22.20 -0.53
C PHE A 146 12.46 -21.77 -0.47
N TYR A 147 11.54 -22.57 -1.01
CA TYR A 147 10.11 -22.27 -0.95
C TYR A 147 9.60 -22.36 0.50
N ALA A 148 9.22 -21.20 1.04
CA ALA A 148 8.67 -21.05 2.38
C ALA A 148 7.26 -20.42 2.28
N PRO A 149 6.19 -21.23 2.26
CA PRO A 149 4.85 -20.72 2.01
C PRO A 149 4.41 -19.68 3.05
N ILE A 150 3.84 -18.57 2.57
CA ILE A 150 3.17 -17.58 3.43
C ILE A 150 1.92 -18.18 4.07
N LEU A 151 1.37 -17.52 5.11
CA LEU A 151 0.27 -18.09 5.92
C LEU A 151 -0.91 -18.64 5.09
N PRO A 152 -1.49 -17.93 4.11
CA PRO A 152 -2.60 -18.49 3.33
C PRO A 152 -2.22 -19.75 2.55
N TYR A 153 -0.96 -19.85 2.11
CA TYR A 153 -0.47 -20.97 1.30
C TYR A 153 -0.16 -22.17 2.20
N ARG A 154 0.29 -21.92 3.44
CA ARG A 154 0.43 -22.95 4.48
C ARG A 154 -0.91 -23.56 4.85
N LEU A 155 -1.93 -22.73 5.08
CA LEU A 155 -3.28 -23.19 5.43
C LEU A 155 -3.92 -24.03 4.33
N LEU A 156 -3.66 -23.66 3.07
CA LEU A 156 -4.16 -24.38 1.89
C LEU A 156 -3.22 -25.50 1.42
N HIS A 157 -2.11 -25.75 2.13
CA HIS A 157 -1.07 -26.71 1.76
C HIS A 157 -0.61 -26.59 0.29
N LEU A 158 -0.51 -25.35 -0.23
CA LEU A 158 -0.17 -25.12 -1.63
C LEU A 158 1.32 -25.37 -1.88
N PRO A 159 1.68 -26.38 -2.71
CA PRO A 159 3.06 -26.54 -3.15
C PRO A 159 3.44 -25.44 -4.16
N PHE A 160 4.74 -25.22 -4.35
CA PHE A 160 5.19 -24.45 -5.50
C PHE A 160 4.78 -25.17 -6.80
N PRO A 161 4.07 -24.52 -7.73
CA PRO A 161 3.58 -25.11 -8.97
C PRO A 161 4.71 -25.46 -9.93
N SER A 162 4.52 -26.50 -10.75
CA SER A 162 5.44 -26.82 -11.85
C SER A 162 5.36 -25.77 -12.96
N ALA A 163 6.38 -25.71 -13.83
CA ALA A 163 6.37 -24.84 -15.02
C ALA A 163 5.08 -24.96 -15.86
N TYR A 164 4.53 -26.17 -16.00
CA TYR A 164 3.28 -26.40 -16.74
C TYR A 164 2.07 -25.68 -16.10
N TRP A 165 1.90 -25.82 -14.78
CA TRP A 165 0.82 -25.14 -14.06
C TRP A 165 1.01 -23.63 -14.01
N LEU A 166 2.25 -23.16 -13.87
CA LEU A 166 2.59 -21.74 -13.96
C LEU A 166 2.17 -21.14 -15.31
N LEU A 167 2.43 -21.86 -16.41
CA LEU A 167 2.03 -21.43 -17.74
C LEU A 167 0.50 -21.32 -17.85
N ILE A 168 -0.24 -22.32 -17.37
CA ILE A 168 -1.72 -22.29 -17.34
C ILE A 168 -2.22 -21.07 -16.55
N PHE A 169 -1.69 -20.84 -15.34
CA PHE A 169 -2.09 -19.70 -14.51
C PHE A 169 -1.82 -18.36 -15.22
N CYS A 170 -0.67 -18.21 -15.87
CA CYS A 170 -0.34 -17.00 -16.64
C CYS A 170 -1.26 -16.82 -17.86
N ILE A 171 -1.56 -17.89 -18.60
CA ILE A 171 -2.49 -17.83 -19.74
C ILE A 171 -3.89 -17.41 -19.27
N LEU A 172 -4.42 -18.02 -18.21
CA LEU A 172 -5.73 -17.67 -17.67
C LEU A 172 -5.76 -16.21 -17.19
N PHE A 173 -4.69 -15.77 -16.53
CA PHE A 173 -4.51 -14.38 -16.13
C PHE A 173 -4.50 -13.42 -17.33
N TRP A 174 -3.73 -13.70 -18.37
CA TRP A 174 -3.66 -12.85 -19.57
C TRP A 174 -4.99 -12.81 -20.31
N LEU A 175 -5.65 -13.97 -20.51
CA LEU A 175 -6.98 -14.04 -21.13
C LEU A 175 -8.03 -13.25 -20.33
N ALA A 176 -7.98 -13.31 -19.01
CA ALA A 176 -8.87 -12.51 -18.16
C ALA A 176 -8.66 -11.00 -18.36
N ASN A 177 -7.41 -10.54 -18.43
CA ASN A 177 -7.12 -9.12 -18.70
C ASN A 177 -7.51 -8.69 -20.12
N LEU A 178 -7.26 -9.54 -21.13
CA LEU A 178 -7.73 -9.30 -22.50
C LEU A 178 -9.26 -9.23 -22.58
N ALA A 179 -9.97 -10.09 -21.82
CA ALA A 179 -11.43 -10.05 -21.72
C ALA A 179 -11.94 -8.76 -21.06
N ILE A 180 -11.25 -8.21 -20.04
CA ILE A 180 -11.56 -6.89 -19.49
C ILE A 180 -11.40 -5.80 -20.55
N ILE A 181 -10.30 -5.84 -21.32
CA ILE A 181 -10.04 -4.89 -22.41
C ILE A 181 -11.14 -4.95 -23.48
N ALA A 182 -11.51 -6.16 -23.90
CA ALA A 182 -12.57 -6.44 -24.86
C ALA A 182 -13.99 -6.29 -24.28
N ARG A 183 -14.13 -5.92 -22.99
CA ARG A 183 -15.40 -5.74 -22.27
C ARG A 183 -16.26 -7.00 -22.17
N VAL A 184 -15.67 -8.18 -22.23
CA VAL A 184 -16.36 -9.48 -22.11
C VAL A 184 -16.49 -9.85 -20.63
N LYS A 185 -17.74 -9.97 -20.15
CA LYS A 185 -18.09 -10.37 -18.76
C LYS A 185 -17.19 -9.71 -17.71
N VAL A 186 -17.06 -8.38 -17.79
CA VAL A 186 -16.02 -7.59 -17.10
C VAL A 186 -15.88 -7.90 -15.61
N PHE A 187 -17.00 -8.10 -14.89
CA PHE A 187 -16.94 -8.49 -13.48
C PHE A 187 -16.20 -9.83 -13.27
N TRP A 188 -16.62 -10.88 -13.97
CA TRP A 188 -16.00 -12.21 -13.84
C TRP A 188 -14.56 -12.22 -14.32
N SER A 189 -14.28 -11.57 -15.44
CA SER A 189 -12.91 -11.43 -15.94
C SER A 189 -12.02 -10.67 -14.95
N SER A 190 -12.55 -9.66 -14.25
CA SER A 190 -11.80 -8.96 -13.20
C SER A 190 -11.55 -9.81 -11.95
N LEU A 191 -12.50 -10.66 -11.54
CA LEU A 191 -12.28 -11.61 -10.44
C LEU A 191 -11.15 -12.58 -10.77
N VAL A 192 -11.17 -13.15 -11.97
CA VAL A 192 -10.14 -14.09 -12.43
C VAL A 192 -8.78 -13.39 -12.54
N SER A 193 -8.73 -12.18 -13.12
CA SER A 193 -7.50 -11.38 -13.21
C SER A 193 -6.90 -11.12 -11.82
N VAL A 194 -7.70 -10.59 -10.89
CA VAL A 194 -7.21 -10.25 -9.54
C VAL A 194 -6.82 -11.50 -8.75
N PHE A 195 -7.58 -12.58 -8.87
CA PHE A 195 -7.23 -13.86 -8.24
C PHE A 195 -5.85 -14.34 -8.68
N PHE A 196 -5.60 -14.41 -9.99
CA PHE A 196 -4.31 -14.87 -10.49
C PHE A 196 -3.18 -13.88 -10.25
N PHE A 197 -3.45 -12.57 -10.27
CA PHE A 197 -2.47 -11.56 -9.88
C PHE A 197 -1.98 -11.81 -8.44
N LEU A 198 -2.90 -11.97 -7.48
CA LEU A 198 -2.57 -12.24 -6.09
C LEU A 198 -1.92 -13.62 -5.90
N LEU A 199 -2.37 -14.63 -6.64
CA LEU A 199 -1.83 -15.98 -6.57
C LEU A 199 -0.37 -16.04 -7.04
N LEU A 200 -0.08 -15.44 -8.20
CA LEU A 200 1.28 -15.41 -8.76
C LEU A 200 2.20 -14.51 -7.93
N GLN A 201 1.69 -13.37 -7.46
CA GLN A 201 2.42 -12.49 -6.54
C GLN A 201 2.76 -13.21 -5.22
N GLY A 202 1.81 -13.96 -4.65
CA GLY A 202 2.02 -14.72 -3.43
C GLY A 202 3.08 -15.82 -3.58
N PHE A 203 3.15 -16.49 -4.74
CA PHE A 203 4.24 -17.44 -5.01
C PHE A 203 5.62 -16.77 -4.98
N MET A 204 5.76 -15.55 -5.51
CA MET A 204 7.02 -14.81 -5.40
C MET A 204 7.39 -14.49 -3.94
N TYR A 205 6.39 -14.16 -3.11
CA TYR A 205 6.58 -13.86 -1.69
C TYR A 205 7.00 -15.08 -0.85
N CYS A 206 6.65 -16.29 -1.29
CA CYS A 206 7.10 -17.54 -0.66
C CYS A 206 8.62 -17.78 -0.77
N PHE A 207 9.35 -17.01 -1.58
CA PHE A 207 10.83 -17.05 -1.64
C PHE A 207 11.48 -15.92 -0.86
N HIS A 208 10.77 -15.34 0.13
CA HIS A 208 11.21 -14.21 0.95
C HIS A 208 11.51 -12.91 0.16
N LYS A 209 11.19 -12.87 -1.13
CA LYS A 209 11.24 -11.64 -1.93
C LYS A 209 9.99 -10.82 -1.65
N VAL A 210 10.03 -9.99 -0.60
CA VAL A 210 8.97 -9.00 -0.36
C VAL A 210 9.20 -7.82 -1.29
N ASP A 211 8.60 -7.88 -2.48
CA ASP A 211 8.67 -6.79 -3.45
C ASP A 211 7.57 -5.76 -3.18
N HIS A 212 7.99 -4.56 -2.75
CA HIS A 212 7.11 -3.41 -2.52
C HIS A 212 6.72 -2.70 -3.82
N THR A 213 7.32 -3.06 -4.97
CA THR A 213 7.06 -2.46 -6.29
C THR A 213 5.57 -2.51 -6.66
N TYR A 214 4.85 -3.56 -6.23
CA TYR A 214 3.44 -3.77 -6.56
C TYR A 214 2.46 -3.30 -5.49
N ALA A 215 2.91 -2.79 -4.34
CA ALA A 215 2.05 -2.59 -3.17
C ALA A 215 0.79 -1.75 -3.47
N THR A 216 0.95 -0.57 -4.10
CA THR A 216 -0.19 0.29 -4.47
C THR A 216 -1.11 -0.35 -5.49
N LEU A 217 -0.54 -1.06 -6.46
CA LEU A 217 -1.29 -1.77 -7.50
C LEU A 217 -2.07 -2.96 -6.91
N THR A 218 -1.52 -3.66 -5.91
CA THR A 218 -2.21 -4.71 -5.15
C THR A 218 -3.44 -4.16 -4.42
N TYR A 219 -3.33 -3.01 -3.74
CA TYR A 219 -4.50 -2.37 -3.12
C TYR A 219 -5.56 -1.96 -4.14
N ALA A 220 -5.13 -1.42 -5.29
CA ALA A 220 -6.05 -1.10 -6.38
C ALA A 220 -6.74 -2.37 -6.90
N ALA A 221 -5.97 -3.43 -7.18
CA ALA A 221 -6.45 -4.70 -7.71
C ALA A 221 -7.57 -5.31 -6.85
N LEU A 222 -7.45 -5.28 -5.52
CA LEU A 222 -8.46 -5.78 -4.59
C LEU A 222 -9.84 -5.10 -4.76
N LEU A 223 -9.87 -3.86 -5.25
CA LEU A 223 -11.11 -3.08 -5.44
C LEU A 223 -11.64 -3.12 -6.89
N ILE A 224 -10.85 -3.61 -7.85
CA ILE A 224 -11.26 -3.70 -9.26
C ILE A 224 -12.53 -4.54 -9.46
N PRO A 225 -12.72 -5.72 -8.82
CA PRO A 225 -13.93 -6.51 -9.03
C PRO A 225 -15.19 -5.79 -8.54
N VAL A 226 -15.08 -5.04 -7.44
CA VAL A 226 -16.18 -4.22 -6.94
C VAL A 226 -16.48 -3.08 -7.92
N LEU A 227 -15.46 -2.43 -8.45
CA LEU A 227 -15.62 -1.38 -9.46
C LEU A 227 -16.26 -1.93 -10.75
N ALA A 228 -15.80 -3.09 -11.22
CA ALA A 228 -16.31 -3.80 -12.39
C ALA A 228 -17.76 -4.24 -12.23
N TRP A 229 -18.17 -4.66 -11.02
CA TRP A 229 -19.55 -5.00 -10.70
C TRP A 229 -20.50 -3.83 -10.94
N TYR A 230 -20.19 -2.66 -10.35
CA TYR A 230 -21.01 -1.46 -10.55
C TYR A 230 -21.00 -1.00 -12.01
N TYR A 231 -19.85 -1.06 -12.68
CA TYR A 231 -19.73 -0.74 -14.10
C TYR A 231 -20.66 -1.62 -14.95
N GLN A 232 -20.59 -2.94 -14.79
CA GLN A 232 -21.41 -3.89 -15.55
C GLN A 232 -22.90 -3.65 -15.31
N LYS A 233 -23.31 -3.43 -14.05
CA LYS A 233 -24.70 -3.12 -13.70
C LYS A 233 -25.18 -1.83 -14.36
N SER A 234 -24.37 -0.78 -14.36
CA SER A 234 -24.73 0.50 -14.99
C SER A 234 -24.77 0.41 -16.51
N VAL A 235 -23.88 -0.35 -17.16
CA VAL A 235 -23.95 -0.63 -18.60
C VAL A 235 -25.21 -1.40 -18.97
N GLN A 236 -25.57 -2.46 -18.22
CA GLN A 236 -26.80 -3.22 -18.43
C GLN A 236 -28.06 -2.34 -18.30
N LYS A 237 -28.05 -1.41 -17.35
CA LYS A 237 -29.14 -0.44 -17.15
C LYS A 237 -29.07 0.79 -18.07
N LYS A 238 -28.14 0.84 -19.02
CA LYS A 238 -27.90 2.00 -19.92
C LYS A 238 -27.73 3.34 -19.17
N GLN A 239 -27.09 3.31 -18.01
CA GLN A 239 -26.82 4.51 -17.21
C GLN A 239 -25.51 5.17 -17.64
N ASN A 240 -25.52 6.50 -17.81
CA ASN A 240 -24.31 7.27 -18.11
C ASN A 240 -23.44 7.53 -16.87
N HIS A 241 -24.01 7.34 -15.68
CA HIS A 241 -23.38 7.61 -14.40
C HIS A 241 -23.55 6.44 -13.43
N MET A 242 -22.56 6.25 -12.56
CA MET A 242 -22.55 5.22 -11.53
C MET A 242 -21.95 5.75 -10.23
N VAL A 243 -22.16 5.02 -9.13
CA VAL A 243 -21.53 5.33 -7.84
C VAL A 243 -20.01 5.25 -7.98
N SER A 244 -19.31 6.20 -7.35
CA SER A 244 -17.86 6.36 -7.51
C SER A 244 -17.04 5.84 -6.32
N TRP A 245 -17.70 5.37 -5.25
CA TRP A 245 -17.03 5.00 -4.00
C TRP A 245 -15.90 3.96 -4.17
N PRO A 246 -15.98 2.91 -5.02
CA PRO A 246 -14.88 1.96 -5.13
C PRO A 246 -13.65 2.61 -5.76
N TRP A 247 -13.85 3.43 -6.79
CA TRP A 247 -12.79 4.20 -7.44
C TRP A 247 -12.16 5.21 -6.48
N ARG A 248 -12.97 5.91 -5.70
CA ARG A 248 -12.49 6.86 -4.68
C ARG A 248 -11.72 6.16 -3.57
N LEU A 249 -12.13 4.96 -3.17
CA LEU A 249 -11.39 4.16 -2.21
C LEU A 249 -10.00 3.78 -2.76
N ILE A 250 -9.87 3.44 -4.06
CA ILE A 250 -8.56 3.24 -4.71
C ILE A 250 -7.70 4.50 -4.56
N GLN A 251 -8.25 5.69 -4.82
CA GLN A 251 -7.53 6.96 -4.69
C GLN A 251 -7.05 7.21 -3.25
N VAL A 252 -7.93 6.97 -2.28
CA VAL A 252 -7.60 7.09 -0.84
C VAL A 252 -6.50 6.10 -0.47
N MET A 253 -6.58 4.84 -0.92
CA MET A 253 -5.54 3.85 -0.65
C MET A 253 -4.19 4.28 -1.22
N ILE A 254 -4.13 4.72 -2.48
CA ILE A 254 -2.89 5.24 -3.09
C ILE A 254 -2.33 6.39 -2.23
N ALA A 255 -3.19 7.33 -1.84
CA ALA A 255 -2.77 8.48 -1.08
C ALA A 255 -2.27 8.13 0.33
N LEU A 256 -2.90 7.16 0.99
CA LEU A 256 -2.47 6.65 2.29
C LEU A 256 -1.14 5.90 2.21
N VAL A 257 -0.84 5.23 1.10
CA VAL A 257 0.47 4.57 0.95
C VAL A 257 1.61 5.59 0.89
N TYR A 258 1.45 6.71 0.16
CA TYR A 258 2.44 7.79 0.17
C TYR A 258 2.58 8.43 1.56
N LEU A 259 1.45 8.71 2.22
CA LEU A 259 1.46 9.24 3.57
C LEU A 259 2.17 8.29 4.55
N GLN A 260 1.86 6.99 4.48
CA GLN A 260 2.50 5.96 5.29
C GLN A 260 4.00 5.92 5.03
N ALA A 261 4.44 5.99 3.77
CA ALA A 261 5.87 5.99 3.44
C ALA A 261 6.62 7.20 4.03
N ALA A 262 5.98 8.36 4.13
CA ALA A 262 6.54 9.55 4.77
C ALA A 262 6.56 9.42 6.30
N VAL A 263 5.43 9.03 6.89
CA VAL A 263 5.29 8.85 8.33
C VAL A 263 6.26 7.79 8.85
N GLU A 264 6.46 6.69 8.13
CA GLU A 264 7.44 5.67 8.48
C GLU A 264 8.88 6.23 8.53
N LYS A 265 9.27 7.11 7.62
CA LYS A 265 10.59 7.76 7.65
C LYS A 265 10.77 8.58 8.92
N LEU A 266 9.76 9.37 9.28
CA LEU A 266 9.77 10.19 10.48
C LEU A 266 9.72 9.37 11.77
N LEU A 267 8.92 8.30 11.82
CA LEU A 267 8.80 7.47 13.02
C LEU A 267 10.01 6.56 13.25
N ILE A 268 10.67 6.11 12.17
CA ILE A 268 11.86 5.24 12.26
C ILE A 268 13.13 6.06 12.42
N GLY A 269 13.36 7.02 11.51
CA GLY A 269 14.59 7.79 11.42
C GLY A 269 14.52 9.18 12.07
N GLY A 270 13.35 9.67 12.45
CA GLY A 270 13.21 11.02 12.98
C GLY A 270 13.53 12.10 11.93
N ILE A 271 13.79 13.31 12.42
CA ILE A 271 14.29 14.41 11.58
C ILE A 271 15.73 14.11 11.10
N GLU A 272 16.48 13.29 11.86
CA GLU A 272 17.82 12.85 11.48
C GLU A 272 17.85 12.13 10.13
N TRP A 273 16.71 11.58 9.67
CA TRP A 273 16.60 11.03 8.32
C TRP A 273 17.03 12.00 7.21
N LEU A 274 16.90 13.32 7.45
CA LEU A 274 17.31 14.38 6.52
C LEU A 274 18.80 14.75 6.60
N GLN A 275 19.58 14.14 7.48
CA GLN A 275 21.03 14.37 7.55
C GLN A 275 21.69 13.91 6.23
N PRO A 276 22.62 14.68 5.66
CA PRO A 276 23.17 14.40 4.33
C PRO A 276 23.88 13.05 4.25
N GLN A 277 24.45 12.57 5.37
CA GLN A 277 25.13 11.28 5.46
C GLN A 277 24.18 10.11 5.17
N ASN A 278 22.90 10.22 5.53
CA ASN A 278 21.92 9.14 5.33
C ASN A 278 21.61 8.94 3.85
N PHE A 279 21.27 10.00 3.12
CA PHE A 279 21.01 9.87 1.68
C PHE A 279 22.28 9.54 0.90
N ARG A 280 23.43 10.11 1.29
CA ARG A 280 24.73 9.76 0.74
C ARG A 280 25.05 8.26 0.88
N ALA A 281 24.77 7.67 2.04
CA ALA A 281 24.96 6.23 2.23
C ALA A 281 24.10 5.42 1.26
N TYR A 282 22.84 5.80 1.01
CA TYR A 282 22.00 5.15 -0.01
C TYR A 282 22.57 5.28 -1.43
N LEU A 283 23.09 6.46 -1.79
CA LEU A 283 23.73 6.67 -3.09
C LEU A 283 25.00 5.79 -3.27
N TYR A 284 25.78 5.60 -2.21
CA TYR A 284 26.96 4.72 -2.25
C TYR A 284 26.62 3.23 -2.27
N MET A 285 25.53 2.82 -1.61
CA MET A 285 25.06 1.43 -1.67
C MET A 285 24.48 1.07 -3.04
N HIS A 286 24.02 2.06 -3.80
CA HIS A 286 23.47 1.87 -5.13
C HIS A 286 24.10 2.84 -6.14
N PRO A 287 25.38 2.65 -6.48
CA PRO A 287 26.13 3.63 -7.24
C PRO A 287 25.59 3.76 -8.67
N THR A 288 25.13 4.96 -9.02
CA THR A 288 24.86 5.39 -10.40
C THR A 288 25.73 6.59 -10.73
N THR A 289 25.95 6.89 -12.01
CA THR A 289 26.75 8.05 -12.43
C THR A 289 26.20 9.36 -11.83
N LEU A 290 24.89 9.56 -11.90
CA LEU A 290 24.24 10.76 -11.36
C LEU A 290 24.20 10.75 -9.83
N GLY A 291 23.96 9.58 -9.22
CA GLY A 291 23.96 9.43 -7.76
C GLY A 291 25.34 9.71 -7.15
N ASN A 292 26.41 9.23 -7.77
CA ASN A 292 27.78 9.51 -7.35
C ASN A 292 28.11 11.00 -7.43
N TRP A 293 27.69 11.68 -8.50
CA TRP A 293 27.87 13.13 -8.63
C TRP A 293 27.12 13.90 -7.52
N LEU A 294 25.85 13.58 -7.28
CA LEU A 294 25.06 14.24 -6.21
C LEU A 294 25.60 13.98 -4.81
N SER A 295 26.17 12.79 -4.58
CA SER A 295 26.69 12.39 -3.26
C SER A 295 27.79 13.34 -2.74
N GLN A 296 28.46 14.07 -3.64
CA GLN A 296 29.51 15.03 -3.32
C GLN A 296 28.98 16.34 -2.71
N SER A 297 27.67 16.58 -2.74
CA SER A 297 27.05 17.81 -2.26
C SER A 297 26.11 17.57 -1.08
N ASP A 298 26.42 18.16 0.09
CA ASP A 298 25.52 18.11 1.25
C ASP A 298 24.17 18.76 0.95
N PHE A 299 24.15 19.85 0.18
CA PHE A 299 22.92 20.54 -0.19
C PHE A 299 21.92 19.58 -0.87
N TRP A 300 22.35 18.87 -1.92
CA TRP A 300 21.48 17.93 -2.62
C TRP A 300 21.10 16.72 -1.76
N CYS A 301 22.01 16.27 -0.90
CA CYS A 301 21.77 15.18 0.05
C CYS A 301 20.75 15.53 1.14
N VAL A 302 20.44 16.81 1.36
CA VAL A 302 19.34 17.25 2.23
C VAL A 302 18.09 17.61 1.43
N ALA A 303 18.25 18.38 0.35
CA ALA A 303 17.16 18.94 -0.42
C ALA A 303 16.27 17.87 -1.08
N LEU A 304 16.87 16.85 -1.71
CA LEU A 304 16.09 15.81 -2.41
C LEU A 304 15.27 14.93 -1.44
N PRO A 305 15.84 14.41 -0.34
CA PRO A 305 15.06 13.74 0.70
C PRO A 305 13.97 14.63 1.31
N LEU A 306 14.25 15.91 1.55
CA LEU A 306 13.25 16.84 2.09
C LEU A 306 12.08 17.03 1.12
N VAL A 307 12.36 17.25 -0.16
CA VAL A 307 11.31 17.34 -1.20
C VAL A 307 10.50 16.05 -1.27
N ALA A 308 11.15 14.89 -1.24
CA ALA A 308 10.48 13.60 -1.23
C ALA A 308 9.57 13.43 -0.01
N LEU A 309 10.03 13.84 1.18
CA LEU A 309 9.27 13.78 2.42
C LEU A 309 8.05 14.71 2.39
N VAL A 310 8.24 15.97 1.97
CA VAL A 310 7.15 16.96 1.83
C VAL A 310 6.12 16.50 0.81
N PHE A 311 6.56 15.98 -0.33
CA PHE A 311 5.69 15.40 -1.35
C PHE A 311 4.86 14.25 -0.78
N GLN A 312 5.49 13.28 -0.11
CA GLN A 312 4.82 12.10 0.45
C GLN A 312 3.81 12.46 1.55
N LEU A 313 4.17 13.38 2.46
CA LEU A 313 3.25 13.90 3.49
C LEU A 313 2.08 14.66 2.87
N GLY A 314 2.37 15.53 1.90
CA GLY A 314 1.39 16.35 1.22
C GLY A 314 0.45 15.58 0.31
N PHE A 315 0.81 14.38 -0.14
CA PHE A 315 0.07 13.63 -1.16
C PHE A 315 -1.38 13.36 -0.78
N ILE A 316 -1.68 13.14 0.52
CA ILE A 316 -3.06 12.93 0.99
C ILE A 316 -4.00 14.11 0.69
N SER A 317 -3.44 15.32 0.55
CA SER A 317 -4.20 16.52 0.20
C SER A 317 -4.83 16.43 -1.20
N ILE A 318 -4.35 15.54 -2.08
CA ILE A 318 -4.91 15.32 -3.42
C ILE A 318 -6.39 14.91 -3.39
N ILE A 319 -6.82 14.26 -2.30
CA ILE A 319 -8.19 13.81 -2.07
C ILE A 319 -9.12 15.01 -1.80
N PHE A 320 -8.62 16.00 -1.06
CA PHE A 320 -9.39 17.16 -0.62
C PHE A 320 -9.29 18.36 -1.57
N TYR A 321 -8.18 18.45 -2.32
CA TYR A 321 -7.88 19.58 -3.19
C TYR A 321 -7.54 19.10 -4.61
N PRO A 322 -8.57 18.76 -5.43
CA PRO A 322 -8.37 18.26 -6.79
C PRO A 322 -7.57 19.20 -7.70
N ARG A 323 -7.53 20.51 -7.37
CA ARG A 323 -6.76 21.52 -8.11
C ARG A 323 -5.25 21.25 -8.10
N PHE A 324 -4.72 20.66 -7.03
CA PHE A 324 -3.29 20.35 -6.92
C PHE A 324 -2.92 18.99 -7.54
N LYS A 325 -3.90 18.25 -8.08
CA LYS A 325 -3.69 16.92 -8.63
C LYS A 325 -2.53 16.87 -9.63
N TRP A 326 -2.54 17.76 -10.62
CA TRP A 326 -1.50 17.75 -11.66
C TRP A 326 -0.10 18.02 -11.12
N ILE A 327 0.02 18.89 -10.10
CA ILE A 327 1.29 19.11 -9.41
C ILE A 327 1.76 17.82 -8.75
N PHE A 328 0.89 17.14 -7.97
CA PHE A 328 1.25 15.87 -7.34
C PHE A 328 1.56 14.76 -8.36
N LEU A 329 0.89 14.73 -9.52
CA LEU A 329 1.19 13.75 -10.55
C LEU A 329 2.57 13.98 -11.17
N VAL A 330 2.90 15.22 -11.54
CA VAL A 330 4.21 15.57 -12.11
C VAL A 330 5.33 15.36 -11.09
N VAL A 331 5.16 15.86 -9.86
CA VAL A 331 6.13 15.65 -8.78
C VAL A 331 6.27 14.15 -8.46
N GLY A 332 5.17 13.40 -8.49
CA GLY A 332 5.19 11.97 -8.26
C GLY A 332 5.92 11.17 -9.35
N ILE A 333 5.72 11.52 -10.62
CA ILE A 333 6.42 10.88 -11.75
C ILE A 333 7.92 11.20 -11.66
N THR A 334 8.26 12.47 -11.46
CA THR A 334 9.66 12.90 -11.32
C THR A 334 10.33 12.30 -10.09
N PHE A 335 9.62 12.14 -8.97
CA PHE A 335 10.12 11.44 -7.79
C PHE A 335 10.54 10.00 -8.10
N HIS A 336 9.67 9.21 -8.74
CA HIS A 336 10.00 7.81 -9.08
C HIS A 336 11.07 7.69 -10.15
N LEU A 337 11.05 8.57 -11.16
CA LEU A 337 12.12 8.64 -12.15
C LEU A 337 13.46 8.97 -11.49
N ASN A 338 13.49 9.91 -10.54
CA ASN A 338 14.69 10.22 -9.79
C ASN A 338 15.13 9.06 -8.90
N THR A 339 14.23 8.29 -8.27
CA THR A 339 14.66 7.08 -7.54
C THR A 339 15.33 6.05 -8.45
N TYR A 340 14.86 5.91 -9.69
CA TYR A 340 15.51 5.05 -10.67
C TYR A 340 16.86 5.61 -11.12
N LEU A 341 16.94 6.89 -11.49
CA LEU A 341 18.18 7.51 -11.98
C LEU A 341 19.27 7.61 -10.90
N LEU A 342 18.88 7.89 -9.64
CA LEU A 342 19.82 8.15 -8.55
C LEU A 342 20.22 6.90 -7.78
N LEU A 343 19.30 5.95 -7.62
CA LEU A 343 19.51 4.75 -6.80
C LEU A 343 19.44 3.45 -7.61
N GLY A 344 19.13 3.50 -8.91
CA GLY A 344 18.91 2.27 -9.69
C GLY A 344 17.76 1.42 -9.16
N ILE A 345 16.86 1.98 -8.34
CA ILE A 345 15.76 1.25 -7.70
C ILE A 345 14.52 1.34 -8.59
N GLY A 346 13.93 0.18 -8.85
CA GLY A 346 12.73 0.07 -9.69
C GLY A 346 13.08 0.17 -11.18
N TRP A 347 12.19 0.81 -11.95
CA TRP A 347 12.32 0.92 -13.40
C TRP A 347 11.70 2.23 -13.90
N TYR A 348 12.08 2.68 -15.10
CA TYR A 348 11.60 3.96 -15.66
C TYR A 348 10.09 4.00 -15.92
N TYR A 349 9.41 2.84 -15.92
CA TYR A 349 7.95 2.73 -15.99
C TYR A 349 7.33 2.13 -14.72
N SER A 350 7.91 2.30 -13.52
CA SER A 350 7.43 1.69 -12.26
C SER A 350 5.89 1.66 -12.08
N PRO A 351 5.30 0.55 -11.57
CA PRO A 351 3.87 0.48 -11.25
C PRO A 351 3.38 1.63 -10.37
N TRP A 352 4.25 2.16 -9.51
CA TRP A 352 3.98 3.31 -8.66
C TRP A 352 3.61 4.60 -9.43
N MET A 353 4.18 4.80 -10.62
CA MET A 353 3.81 5.93 -11.48
C MET A 353 2.50 5.65 -12.21
N LEU A 354 2.28 4.41 -12.63
CA LEU A 354 1.12 4.09 -13.46
C LEU A 354 -0.18 3.96 -12.66
N VAL A 355 -0.12 3.70 -11.35
CA VAL A 355 -1.32 3.81 -10.48
C VAL A 355 -1.90 5.22 -10.41
N TYR A 356 -1.14 6.25 -10.81
CA TYR A 356 -1.68 7.61 -10.96
C TYR A 356 -2.81 7.71 -12.00
N PHE A 357 -2.91 6.74 -12.90
CA PHE A 357 -4.04 6.58 -13.81
C PHE A 357 -5.40 6.59 -13.07
N PHE A 358 -5.45 6.02 -11.86
CA PHE A 358 -6.66 6.01 -11.01
C PHE A 358 -6.98 7.36 -10.38
N LEU A 359 -6.04 8.30 -10.36
CA LEU A 359 -6.26 9.65 -9.83
C LEU A 359 -6.92 10.57 -10.87
N ILE A 360 -6.90 10.21 -12.15
CA ILE A 360 -7.41 11.01 -13.26
C ILE A 360 -8.90 10.69 -13.50
N ASP A 361 -9.71 11.74 -13.66
CA ASP A 361 -11.07 11.60 -14.21
C ASP A 361 -10.97 11.81 -15.72
N TRP A 362 -11.11 10.72 -16.48
CA TRP A 362 -10.92 10.70 -17.93
C TRP A 362 -12.09 11.33 -18.71
N ARG A 363 -13.19 11.68 -18.03
CA ARG A 363 -14.29 12.43 -18.65
C ARG A 363 -14.98 13.31 -17.59
N PRO A 364 -14.36 14.44 -17.22
CA PRO A 364 -14.89 15.32 -16.18
C PRO A 364 -16.23 15.91 -16.59
N LYS A 365 -17.10 16.14 -15.61
CA LYS A 365 -18.49 16.62 -15.79
C LYS A 365 -18.63 17.93 -16.59
N ASN A 366 -17.56 18.71 -16.74
CA ASN A 366 -17.57 19.97 -17.47
C ASN A 366 -17.66 19.84 -19.00
N GLN A 367 -17.68 18.63 -19.56
CA GLN A 367 -17.88 18.38 -21.00
C GLN A 367 -19.34 18.06 -21.39
N GLN A 368 -20.33 18.49 -20.60
CA GLN A 368 -21.76 18.31 -20.92
C GLN A 368 -22.53 19.63 -21.08
N ASN A 369 -21.87 20.79 -20.92
CA ASN A 369 -22.49 22.12 -21.08
C ASN A 369 -21.73 23.02 -22.10
N VAL A 370 -21.21 22.43 -23.18
CA VAL A 370 -20.78 23.19 -24.37
C VAL A 370 -21.42 22.55 -25.58
#